data_AF-X0Z985-F1
#
_entry.id   AF-X0Z985-F1
#
_cell.length_a   1.000
_cell.length_b   1.000
_cell.length_c   1.000
_cell.angle_alpha   90.00
_cell.angle_beta   90.00
_cell.angle_gamma   90.00
#
_symmetry.space_group_name_H-M   'P 1'
#
loop_
_entity.id
_entity.type
_entity.pdbx_description
1 polymer ?
#
loop_
_entity_poly.entity_id
_entity_poly.type
_entity_poly.pdbx_seq_one_letter_code
_entity_poly.pdbx_strand_id
1 'polypeptide(L)'
;MENRCNELTSDPMSSEADYFVLSNISDYQRKIFQNRYWYAVDQIKRAILRNLESPIDILDAATGSGPGAAYIAEQIKAHAYTFSVVGVDTNVDAIQYAIEHYSGVVDYWVRDIVNAATMQKWAVVVSMETLEYITPEKAHKFLNAVYMQLAPGGLFICSTPRRRPRESKVKRPGHINEM
;
A
#
# COMPACT_ATOMS: atom_id res chain seq x y z
N MET A 1 16.38 22.93 16.54
CA MET A 1 16.20 22.20 15.26
C MET A 1 14.80 22.50 14.79
N GLU A 2 14.66 23.41 13.84
CA GLU A 2 13.35 23.79 13.30
C GLU A 2 12.76 22.64 12.47
N ASN A 3 11.51 22.32 12.78
CA ASN A 3 10.75 21.25 12.17
C ASN A 3 10.34 21.66 10.75
N ARG A 4 11.15 21.28 9.76
CA ARG A 4 10.98 21.64 8.33
C ARG A 4 9.80 20.93 7.62
N CYS A 5 8.93 20.23 8.35
CA CYS A 5 7.76 19.54 7.79
C CYS A 5 6.50 20.41 7.65
N ASN A 6 6.49 21.66 8.13
CA ASN A 6 5.26 22.47 8.25
C ASN A 6 4.83 23.25 6.99
N GLU A 7 5.49 23.12 5.84
CA GLU A 7 5.16 23.92 4.63
C GLU A 7 4.34 23.18 3.54
N LEU A 8 3.84 21.97 3.81
CA LEU A 8 3.15 21.16 2.80
C LEU A 8 1.61 21.33 2.89
N THR A 9 1.18 22.33 2.14
CA THR A 9 -0.16 22.80 1.68
C THR A 9 -1.42 21.94 1.93
N SER A 10 -2.54 22.66 2.09
CA SER A 10 -3.86 22.27 2.61
C SER A 10 -4.93 21.86 1.58
N ASP A 11 -4.59 21.42 0.37
CA ASP A 11 -5.62 21.12 -0.65
C ASP A 11 -6.12 19.66 -0.62
N PRO A 12 -7.43 19.42 -0.76
CA PRO A 12 -8.03 18.09 -0.74
C PRO A 12 -7.74 17.32 -2.05
N MET A 13 -7.54 16.00 -1.89
CA MET A 13 -7.31 14.99 -2.92
C MET A 13 -8.14 15.22 -4.19
N SER A 14 -7.46 15.22 -5.35
CA SER A 14 -8.09 14.99 -6.65
C SER A 14 -8.75 13.61 -6.64
N SER A 15 -10.04 13.58 -6.96
CA SER A 15 -10.95 12.44 -6.93
C SER A 15 -10.65 11.31 -7.94
N GLU A 16 -9.50 11.33 -8.59
CA GLU A 16 -9.12 10.40 -9.66
C GLU A 16 -7.67 9.93 -9.43
N ALA A 17 -7.43 9.22 -8.34
CA ALA A 17 -6.29 8.30 -8.35
C ALA A 17 -6.59 7.29 -9.46
N ASP A 18 -5.84 7.35 -10.56
CA ASP A 18 -5.97 6.42 -11.69
C ASP A 18 -5.89 4.98 -11.14
N TYR A 19 -7.03 4.34 -10.88
CA TYR A 19 -7.06 2.96 -10.41
C TYR A 19 -6.50 2.09 -11.54
N PHE A 20 -5.24 1.70 -11.38
CA PHE A 20 -4.47 1.05 -12.42
C PHE A 20 -5.10 -0.29 -12.79
N VAL A 21 -5.83 -0.34 -13.90
CA VAL A 21 -6.06 -1.62 -14.56
C VAL A 21 -4.75 -1.95 -15.27
N LEU A 22 -4.06 -3.01 -14.84
CA LEU A 22 -2.74 -3.36 -15.40
C LEU A 22 -2.77 -3.52 -16.92
N SER A 23 -3.90 -3.84 -17.55
CA SER A 23 -4.01 -3.91 -19.02
C SER A 23 -3.85 -2.56 -19.74
N ASN A 24 -4.05 -1.44 -19.04
CA ASN A 24 -4.18 -0.11 -19.64
C ASN A 24 -2.95 0.78 -19.43
N ILE A 25 -1.85 0.21 -18.90
CA ILE A 25 -0.61 0.93 -18.62
C ILE A 25 0.53 0.47 -19.54
N SER A 26 1.51 1.35 -19.75
CA SER A 26 2.72 1.02 -20.52
C SER A 26 3.54 -0.10 -19.86
N ASP A 27 4.33 -0.82 -20.64
CA ASP A 27 5.26 -1.86 -20.12
C ASP A 27 6.21 -1.31 -19.05
N TYR A 28 6.62 -0.05 -19.19
CA TYR A 28 7.46 0.63 -18.21
C TYR A 28 6.73 0.81 -16.87
N GLN A 29 5.49 1.30 -16.89
CA GLN A 29 4.67 1.44 -15.68
C GLN A 29 4.38 0.08 -15.04
N ARG A 30 4.07 -0.93 -15.86
CA ARG A 30 3.87 -2.31 -15.38
C ARG A 30 5.11 -2.84 -14.68
N LYS A 31 6.29 -2.64 -15.25
CA LYS A 31 7.56 -3.09 -14.65
C LYS A 31 7.86 -2.36 -13.34
N ILE A 32 7.59 -1.06 -13.26
CA ILE A 32 7.73 -0.30 -12.02
C ILE A 32 6.79 -0.86 -10.94
N PHE A 33 5.52 -1.05 -11.27
CA PHE A 33 4.52 -1.63 -10.37
C PHE A 33 4.99 -3.00 -9.85
N GLN A 34 5.38 -3.89 -10.76
CA GLN A 34 5.88 -5.22 -10.42
C GLN A 34 7.12 -5.16 -9.51
N ASN A 35 8.07 -4.26 -9.77
CA ASN A 35 9.28 -4.13 -8.96
C ASN A 35 8.97 -3.73 -7.52
N ARG A 36 7.94 -2.92 -7.27
CA ARG A 36 7.54 -2.50 -5.92
C ARG A 36 6.97 -3.66 -5.12
N TYR A 37 6.06 -4.41 -5.71
CA TYR A 37 5.48 -5.58 -5.06
C TYR A 37 6.48 -6.73 -4.96
N TRP A 38 7.39 -6.87 -5.92
CA TRP A 38 8.54 -7.78 -5.80
C TRP A 38 9.41 -7.44 -4.60
N TYR A 39 9.73 -6.15 -4.39
CA TYR A 39 10.48 -5.70 -3.23
C TYR A 39 9.73 -6.02 -1.93
N ALA A 40 8.42 -5.75 -1.87
CA ALA A 40 7.61 -6.09 -0.70
C ALA A 40 7.65 -7.58 -0.38
N VAL A 41 7.45 -8.42 -1.39
CA VAL A 41 7.53 -9.88 -1.27
C VAL A 41 8.90 -10.33 -0.79
N ASP A 42 10.00 -9.77 -1.31
CA ASP A 42 11.35 -10.08 -0.85
C ASP A 42 11.55 -9.72 0.63
N GLN A 43 11.04 -8.56 1.08
CA GLN A 43 11.10 -8.19 2.51
C GLN A 43 10.26 -9.12 3.40
N ILE A 44 9.08 -9.52 2.95
CA ILE A 44 8.23 -10.48 3.68
C ILE A 44 8.96 -11.83 3.81
N LYS A 45 9.51 -12.36 2.70
CA LYS A 45 10.29 -13.61 2.71
C LYS A 45 11.48 -13.53 3.67
N ARG A 46 12.20 -12.42 3.68
CA ARG A 46 13.29 -12.19 4.64
C ARG A 46 12.80 -12.14 6.09
N ALA A 47 11.63 -11.56 6.35
CA ALA A 47 11.05 -11.53 7.69
C ALA A 47 10.68 -12.95 8.17
N ILE A 48 10.08 -13.76 7.30
CA ILE A 48 9.77 -15.18 7.55
C ILE A 48 11.04 -15.94 7.93
N LEU A 49 12.10 -15.82 7.12
CA LEU A 49 13.38 -16.48 7.38
C LEU A 49 14.06 -16.01 8.67
N ARG A 50 13.72 -14.81 9.14
CA ARG A 50 14.29 -14.27 10.38
C ARG A 50 13.57 -14.82 11.59
N ASN A 51 12.31 -14.45 11.80
CA ASN A 51 11.50 -14.84 12.96
C ASN A 51 10.01 -14.41 12.82
N LEU A 52 9.49 -14.16 11.61
CA LEU A 52 8.06 -13.85 11.45
C LEU A 52 7.25 -15.15 11.52
N GLU A 53 6.57 -15.35 12.65
CA GLU A 53 5.83 -16.58 12.94
C GLU A 53 4.48 -16.64 12.20
N SER A 54 4.02 -17.85 11.90
CA SER A 54 2.68 -18.08 11.33
C SER A 54 1.59 -18.04 12.42
N PRO A 55 0.34 -17.64 12.09
CA PRO A 55 -0.16 -17.26 10.77
C PRO A 55 0.34 -15.90 10.29
N ILE A 56 0.62 -15.78 8.99
CA ILE A 56 1.09 -14.54 8.38
C ILE A 56 -0.08 -13.81 7.73
N ASP A 57 -0.70 -12.93 8.51
CA ASP A 57 -1.78 -12.06 8.03
C ASP A 57 -1.19 -10.79 7.42
N ILE A 58 -1.48 -10.57 6.13
CA ILE A 58 -0.91 -9.49 5.33
C ILE A 58 -2.03 -8.54 4.89
N LEU A 59 -1.86 -7.25 5.18
CA LEU A 59 -2.72 -6.19 4.65
C LEU A 59 -2.00 -5.47 3.50
N ASP A 60 -2.65 -5.34 2.36
CA ASP A 60 -2.30 -4.40 1.30
C ASP A 60 -3.21 -3.17 1.40
N ALA A 61 -2.67 -2.09 1.96
CA ALA A 61 -3.39 -0.85 2.26
C ALA A 61 -3.29 0.13 1.10
N ALA A 62 -4.45 0.59 0.63
CA ALA A 62 -4.62 1.26 -0.67
C ALA A 62 -4.23 0.34 -1.84
N THR A 63 -4.85 -0.84 -1.87
CA THR A 63 -4.59 -1.91 -2.84
C THR A 63 -5.00 -1.54 -4.27
N GLY A 64 -5.81 -0.49 -4.43
CA GLY A 64 -6.39 -0.10 -5.70
C GLY A 64 -7.25 -1.21 -6.30
N SER A 65 -6.94 -1.58 -7.55
CA SER A 65 -7.64 -2.63 -8.31
C SER A 65 -7.21 -4.06 -7.92
N GLY A 66 -6.35 -4.22 -6.90
CA GLY A 66 -5.97 -5.50 -6.31
C GLY A 66 -4.79 -6.31 -6.88
N PRO A 67 -4.14 -6.01 -8.04
CA PRO A 67 -3.13 -6.91 -8.58
C PRO A 67 -1.88 -7.07 -7.69
N GLY A 68 -1.64 -6.10 -6.81
CA GLY A 68 -0.56 -6.12 -5.83
C GLY A 68 -0.74 -7.18 -4.75
N ALA A 69 -1.89 -7.14 -4.08
CA ALA A 69 -2.31 -8.15 -3.11
C ALA A 69 -2.35 -9.56 -3.73
N ALA A 70 -2.88 -9.69 -4.96
CA ALA A 70 -2.88 -10.96 -5.71
C ALA A 70 -1.46 -11.51 -5.91
N TYR A 71 -0.53 -10.66 -6.34
CA TYR A 71 0.87 -11.02 -6.51
C TYR A 71 1.51 -11.45 -5.18
N ILE A 72 1.25 -10.73 -4.07
CA ILE A 72 1.75 -11.11 -2.75
C ILE A 72 1.27 -12.52 -2.38
N ALA A 73 -0.03 -12.79 -2.50
CA ALA A 73 -0.62 -14.08 -2.14
C ALA A 73 0.00 -15.24 -2.93
N GLU A 74 0.17 -15.07 -4.25
CA GLU A 74 0.81 -16.06 -5.12
C GLU A 74 2.24 -16.38 -4.66
N GLN A 75 3.03 -15.35 -4.33
CA GLN A 75 4.44 -15.53 -3.98
C GLN A 75 4.65 -16.09 -2.56
N ILE A 76 3.77 -15.77 -1.62
CA ILE A 76 3.88 -16.19 -0.21
C ILE A 76 3.40 -17.62 0.01
N LYS A 77 2.53 -18.15 -0.85
CA LYS A 77 2.01 -19.53 -0.75
C LYS A 77 3.11 -20.60 -0.64
N ALA A 78 4.27 -20.39 -1.26
CA ALA A 78 5.41 -21.32 -1.18
C ALA A 78 6.30 -21.15 0.07
N HIS A 79 6.05 -20.12 0.89
CA HIS A 79 6.93 -19.69 1.99
C HIS A 79 6.23 -19.72 3.36
N ALA A 80 4.90 -19.79 3.39
CA ALA A 80 4.11 -19.79 4.63
C ALA A 80 3.03 -20.88 4.57
N TYR A 81 2.97 -21.71 5.60
CA TYR A 81 1.96 -22.78 5.70
C TYR A 81 0.56 -22.22 6.00
N THR A 82 0.48 -21.16 6.81
CA THR A 82 -0.77 -20.47 7.14
C THR A 82 -0.57 -18.98 6.92
N PHE A 83 -1.26 -18.43 5.94
CA PHE A 83 -1.21 -17.01 5.61
C PHE A 83 -2.58 -16.55 5.10
N SER A 84 -2.83 -15.25 5.22
CA SER A 84 -3.96 -14.57 4.59
C SER A 84 -3.49 -13.26 3.98
N VAL A 85 -4.13 -12.83 2.89
CA VAL A 85 -3.87 -11.54 2.27
C VAL A 85 -5.20 -10.82 2.10
N VAL A 86 -5.25 -9.59 2.61
CA VAL A 86 -6.41 -8.71 2.48
C VAL A 86 -5.98 -7.43 1.79
N GLY A 87 -6.65 -7.08 0.69
CA GLY A 87 -6.52 -5.78 0.04
C GLY A 87 -7.62 -4.83 0.49
N VAL A 88 -7.27 -3.61 0.89
CA VAL A 88 -8.26 -2.57 1.24
C VAL A 88 -8.06 -1.30 0.44
N ASP A 89 -9.17 -0.71 0.03
CA ASP A 89 -9.21 0.60 -0.62
C ASP A 89 -10.51 1.33 -0.31
N THR A 90 -10.50 2.66 -0.41
CA THR A 90 -11.71 3.48 -0.24
C THR A 90 -12.57 3.55 -1.48
N ASN A 91 -12.04 3.20 -2.66
CA ASN A 91 -12.80 3.19 -3.90
C ASN A 91 -13.53 1.85 -4.12
N VAL A 92 -14.86 1.97 -4.22
CA VAL A 92 -15.77 0.84 -4.40
C VAL A 92 -15.56 0.14 -5.75
N ASP A 93 -15.42 0.88 -6.84
CA ASP A 93 -15.26 0.33 -8.19
C ASP A 93 -13.94 -0.43 -8.34
N ALA A 94 -12.87 0.07 -7.72
CA ALA A 94 -11.56 -0.58 -7.69
C ALA A 94 -11.60 -1.92 -6.94
N ILE A 95 -12.27 -1.94 -5.78
CA ILE A 95 -12.46 -3.18 -5.00
C ILE A 95 -13.38 -4.14 -5.75
N GLN A 96 -14.44 -3.65 -6.39
CA GLN A 96 -15.32 -4.51 -7.20
C GLN A 96 -14.53 -5.16 -8.35
N TYR A 97 -13.71 -4.39 -9.06
CA TYR A 97 -12.80 -4.93 -10.07
C TYR A 97 -11.85 -5.99 -9.48
N ALA A 98 -11.27 -5.72 -8.30
CA ALA A 98 -10.35 -6.64 -7.64
C ALA A 98 -11.02 -7.98 -7.29
N ILE A 99 -12.24 -7.94 -6.77
CA ILE A 99 -13.04 -9.14 -6.44
C ILE A 99 -13.33 -9.94 -7.71
N GLU A 100 -13.70 -9.27 -8.81
CA GLU A 100 -14.03 -9.93 -10.08
C GLU A 100 -12.81 -10.60 -10.74
N HIS A 101 -11.60 -10.05 -10.58
CA HIS A 101 -10.42 -10.47 -11.33
C HIS A 101 -9.39 -11.26 -10.50
N TYR A 102 -9.37 -11.08 -9.17
CA TYR A 102 -8.29 -11.57 -8.31
C TYR A 102 -8.78 -12.30 -7.04
N SER A 103 -10.07 -12.63 -6.94
CA SER A 103 -10.62 -13.40 -5.81
C SER A 103 -10.14 -14.86 -5.78
N GLY A 104 -10.26 -15.50 -4.61
CA GLY A 104 -9.97 -16.92 -4.39
C GLY A 104 -8.79 -17.18 -3.45
N VAL A 105 -7.78 -16.31 -3.45
CA VAL A 105 -6.63 -16.35 -2.52
C VAL A 105 -6.40 -15.04 -1.76
N VAL A 106 -7.13 -13.98 -2.12
CA VAL A 106 -7.10 -12.67 -1.48
C VAL A 106 -8.54 -12.25 -1.19
N ASP A 107 -8.77 -11.66 -0.03
CA ASP A 107 -10.00 -10.95 0.31
C ASP A 107 -9.85 -9.46 0.01
N TYR A 108 -10.88 -8.82 -0.54
CA TYR A 108 -10.86 -7.38 -0.84
C TYR A 108 -12.01 -6.68 -0.14
N TRP A 109 -11.72 -5.58 0.57
CA TRP A 109 -12.73 -4.82 1.31
C TRP A 109 -12.68 -3.33 0.97
N VAL A 110 -13.86 -2.73 0.79
CA VAL A 110 -13.99 -1.27 0.77
C VAL A 110 -13.79 -0.77 2.20
N ARG A 111 -12.64 -0.15 2.47
CA ARG A 111 -12.27 0.32 3.82
C ARG A 111 -11.21 1.41 3.76
N ASP A 112 -11.36 2.39 4.63
CA ASP A 112 -10.32 3.36 4.97
C ASP A 112 -9.49 2.83 6.15
N ILE A 113 -8.18 2.68 5.94
CA ILE A 113 -7.26 2.22 6.99
C ILE A 113 -7.22 3.16 8.20
N VAL A 114 -7.45 4.47 8.00
CA VAL A 114 -7.43 5.48 9.07
C VAL A 114 -8.66 5.35 9.98
N ASN A 115 -9.81 5.00 9.40
CA ASN A 115 -11.08 4.89 10.10
C ASN A 115 -11.45 3.43 10.45
N ALA A 116 -10.53 2.49 10.22
CA ALA A 116 -10.65 1.11 10.65
C ALA A 116 -10.52 1.05 12.17
N ALA A 117 -11.58 1.44 12.87
CA ALA A 117 -11.75 1.17 14.29
C ALA A 117 -11.69 -0.35 14.47
N THR A 118 -10.51 -0.84 14.85
CA THR A 118 -10.24 -2.10 15.56
C THR A 118 -10.91 -3.35 14.99
N MET A 119 -10.15 -4.33 14.47
CA MET A 119 -10.51 -5.76 14.67
C MET A 119 -9.34 -6.76 14.48
N GLN A 120 -8.33 -6.49 13.65
CA GLN A 120 -7.25 -7.46 13.39
C GLN A 120 -5.86 -6.82 13.52
N LYS A 121 -4.90 -7.61 14.01
CA LYS A 121 -3.48 -7.28 14.03
C LYS A 121 -2.80 -7.98 12.86
N TRP A 122 -2.12 -7.21 12.01
CA TRP A 122 -1.44 -7.74 10.82
C TRP A 122 0.02 -8.06 11.15
N ALA A 123 0.48 -9.22 10.69
CA ALA A 123 1.89 -9.57 10.71
C ALA A 123 2.68 -8.66 9.75
N VAL A 124 2.06 -8.29 8.62
CA VAL A 124 2.62 -7.38 7.63
C VAL A 124 1.57 -6.38 7.15
N VAL A 125 1.96 -5.11 7.04
CA VAL A 125 1.21 -4.10 6.28
C VAL A 125 2.07 -3.64 5.10
N VAL A 126 1.50 -3.64 3.91
CA VAL A 126 2.08 -3.14 2.66
C VAL A 126 1.28 -1.92 2.21
N SER A 127 1.95 -0.87 1.73
CA SER A 127 1.27 0.28 1.12
C SER A 127 2.19 0.94 0.08
N MET A 128 1.78 0.92 -1.19
CA MET A 128 2.59 1.39 -2.30
C MET A 128 2.01 2.69 -2.87
N GLU A 129 2.82 3.74 -2.96
CA GLU A 129 2.42 5.00 -3.62
C GLU A 129 1.14 5.61 -3.03
N THR A 130 1.06 5.70 -1.70
CA THR A 130 -0.14 6.23 -1.02
C THR A 130 0.16 7.50 -0.22
N LEU A 131 1.35 7.62 0.35
CA LEU A 131 1.69 8.71 1.28
C LEU A 131 1.86 10.06 0.58
N GLU A 132 2.07 10.08 -0.74
CA GLU A 132 2.24 11.29 -1.55
C GLU A 132 0.93 12.03 -1.86
N TYR A 133 -0.20 11.33 -1.82
CA TYR A 133 -1.52 11.87 -2.18
C TYR A 133 -2.28 12.46 -0.99
N ILE A 134 -1.71 12.36 0.21
CA ILE A 134 -2.37 12.75 1.46
C ILE A 134 -1.60 13.89 2.14
N THR A 135 -2.31 14.79 2.82
CA THR A 135 -1.69 15.90 3.57
C THR A 135 -0.80 15.37 4.71
N PRO A 136 0.17 16.15 5.24
CA PRO A 136 0.98 15.72 6.39
C PRO A 136 0.15 15.23 7.59
N GLU A 137 -0.98 15.91 7.88
CA GLU A 137 -1.90 15.49 8.93
C GLU A 137 -2.53 14.12 8.65
N LYS A 138 -2.98 13.89 7.40
CA LYS A 138 -3.52 12.59 6.97
C LYS A 138 -2.43 11.51 6.95
N ALA A 139 -1.20 11.83 6.57
CA ALA A 139 -0.07 10.92 6.63
C ALA A 139 0.23 10.49 8.07
N HIS A 140 0.19 11.41 9.03
CA HIS A 140 0.31 11.07 10.45
C HIS A 140 -0.81 10.15 10.92
N LYS A 141 -2.07 10.44 10.55
CA LYS A 141 -3.22 9.58 10.88
C LYS A 141 -3.07 8.18 10.26
N PHE A 142 -2.63 8.10 9.01
CA PHE A 142 -2.35 6.85 8.30
C PHE A 142 -1.26 6.05 9.00
N LEU A 143 -0.09 6.65 9.26
CA LEU A 143 1.04 5.96 9.91
C LEU A 143 0.68 5.51 11.32
N ASN A 144 -0.10 6.33 12.05
CA ASN A 144 -0.62 5.93 13.37
C ASN A 144 -1.58 4.75 13.24
N ALA A 145 -2.48 4.75 12.26
CA ALA A 145 -3.41 3.64 12.03
C ALA A 145 -2.68 2.34 11.64
N VAL A 146 -1.63 2.43 10.81
CA VAL A 146 -0.76 1.30 10.48
C VAL A 146 -0.06 0.78 11.73
N TYR A 147 0.58 1.66 12.51
CA TYR A 147 1.26 1.29 13.75
C TYR A 147 0.30 0.58 14.73
N MET A 148 -0.91 1.12 14.89
CA MET A 148 -1.93 0.56 15.76
C MET A 148 -2.52 -0.76 15.25
N GLN A 149 -2.36 -1.10 13.97
CA GLN A 149 -2.84 -2.34 13.38
C GLN A 149 -1.74 -3.39 13.16
N LEU A 150 -0.47 -3.05 13.36
CA LEU A 150 0.61 -4.05 13.35
C LEU A 150 0.58 -4.91 14.61
N ALA A 151 0.81 -6.21 14.42
CA ALA A 151 1.14 -7.12 15.50
C ALA A 151 2.51 -6.75 16.11
N PRO A 152 2.79 -7.08 17.38
CA PRO A 152 4.13 -6.97 17.94
C PRO A 152 5.16 -7.72 17.07
N GLY A 153 6.25 -7.04 16.69
CA GLY A 153 7.25 -7.59 15.77
C GLY A 153 6.84 -7.60 14.30
N GLY A 154 5.65 -7.06 13.96
CA GLY A 154 5.15 -6.96 12.61
C GLY A 154 5.94 -5.99 11.73
N LEU A 155 5.78 -6.15 10.43
CA LEU A 155 6.53 -5.42 9.41
C LEU A 155 5.64 -4.44 8.66
N PHE A 156 6.04 -3.17 8.59
CA PHE A 156 5.46 -2.22 7.64
C PHE A 156 6.39 -2.01 6.44
N ILE A 157 5.85 -2.16 5.25
CA ILE A 157 6.56 -1.94 3.98
C ILE A 157 5.80 -0.86 3.22
N CYS A 158 6.47 0.26 2.93
CA CYS A 158 5.88 1.29 2.10
C CYS A 158 6.83 1.80 1.02
N SER A 159 6.26 2.37 -0.04
CA SER A 159 7.02 3.14 -1.01
C SER A 159 6.36 4.48 -1.29
N THR A 160 7.20 5.45 -1.62
CA THR A 160 6.80 6.74 -2.19
C THR A 160 7.61 6.99 -3.45
N PRO A 161 7.03 7.63 -4.48
CA PRO A 161 7.77 8.00 -5.66
C PRO A 161 8.88 8.99 -5.28
N ARG A 162 10.13 8.66 -5.63
CA ARG A 162 11.27 9.56 -5.46
C ARG A 162 11.38 10.50 -6.65
N ARG A 163 11.25 11.82 -6.45
CA ARG A 163 11.50 12.77 -7.54
C ARG A 163 13.01 13.03 -7.66
N ARG A 164 13.56 13.01 -8.89
CA ARG A 164 14.95 13.44 -9.12
C ARG A 164 14.99 14.97 -8.98
N PRO A 165 15.91 15.56 -8.18
CA PRO A 165 15.91 17.00 -7.86
C PRO A 165 16.06 17.99 -9.03
N ARG A 166 16.11 17.55 -10.29
CA ARG A 166 16.52 18.41 -11.42
C ARG A 166 15.51 18.63 -12.53
N GLU A 167 14.36 17.97 -12.52
CA GLU A 167 13.41 18.17 -13.62
C GLU A 167 12.01 18.48 -13.10
N SER A 168 11.61 19.72 -13.36
CA SER A 168 10.29 20.32 -13.21
C SER A 168 9.88 20.77 -11.81
N LYS A 169 9.88 22.10 -11.60
CA LYS A 169 9.05 22.83 -10.61
C LYS A 169 7.54 22.76 -10.94
N VAL A 170 7.10 21.67 -11.55
CA VAL A 170 5.70 21.47 -11.93
C VAL A 170 5.09 20.58 -10.86
N LYS A 171 4.43 21.19 -9.87
CA LYS A 171 3.53 20.44 -8.99
C LYS A 171 2.48 19.79 -9.88
N ARG A 172 2.39 18.46 -9.88
CA ARG A 172 1.28 17.75 -10.53
C ARG A 172 0.06 17.90 -9.61
N PRO A 173 -1.14 18.21 -10.15
CA PRO A 173 -2.35 18.19 -9.34
C PRO A 173 -2.49 16.84 -8.64
N GLY A 174 -2.67 16.82 -7.31
CA GLY A 174 -2.85 15.60 -6.52
C GLY A 174 -1.64 15.09 -5.72
N HIS A 175 -0.41 15.55 -5.99
CA HIS A 175 0.80 15.11 -5.26
C HIS A 175 1.24 16.17 -4.24
N ILE A 176 0.96 15.92 -2.95
CA ILE A 176 1.08 16.89 -1.85
C ILE A 176 2.39 16.68 -1.06
N ASN A 177 2.84 15.44 -0.90
CA ASN A 177 4.03 15.06 -0.13
C ASN A 177 5.04 14.31 -1.01
N GLU A 178 5.82 15.04 -1.80
CA GLU A 178 6.96 14.50 -2.55
C GLU A 178 8.28 14.83 -1.83
N MET A 179 9.21 13.86 -1.77
CA MET A 179 10.60 14.05 -1.28
C MET A 179 11.61 13.94 -2.43
#